data_AF-A0ABD0W6I5-F1
#
_entry.id   AF-A0ABD0W6I5-F1
#
_cell.length_a   1.000
_cell.length_b   1.000
_cell.length_c   1.000
_cell.angle_alpha   90.00
_cell.angle_beta   90.00
_cell.angle_gamma   90.00
#
_symmetry.space_group_name_H-M   'P 1'
#
loop_
_entity.id
_entity.type
_entity.pdbx_description
1 polymer ?
#
loop_
_entity_poly.entity_id
_entity_poly.type
_entity_poly.pdbx_seq_one_letter_code
_entity_poly.pdbx_strand_id
1 'polypeptide(L)'
;MSSSNCLLWTVSISFICFVSWKHSIIDVRGAFLLAGCGLLLLGLSSLVSYLYPVHRSVFSETTETTQPLCSEDELKRRQKHAREELQKKHNEKASSYKKSVLRLRQERPMRKKEEHFYRMPGQTLKLSAEERLGEGELSGKSAIRRRKLPESATRVHPKPEAPFSKRVVVLPEEPPEDAKGVVRVVLRCPSGRTVHRRFLKSDSSSVLLDWMLRTGYHPTLYTLYISYPGQPLNTRKDTSMEDAGILTHTVLDVGEKDLLG
;
A
#
# COMPACT_ATOMS: atom_id res chain seq x y z
N MET A 1 43.35 1.37 -17.45
CA MET A 1 42.34 0.42 -17.96
C MET A 1 42.10 0.51 -19.48
N SER A 2 42.96 1.15 -20.28
CA SER A 2 42.76 1.28 -21.75
C SER A 2 43.56 0.24 -22.56
N SER A 3 44.74 -0.17 -22.08
CA SER A 3 45.68 -0.99 -22.85
C SER A 3 45.21 -2.44 -23.11
N SER A 4 44.52 -3.07 -22.15
CA SER A 4 44.02 -4.44 -22.31
C SER A 4 42.90 -4.56 -23.34
N ASN A 5 42.05 -3.54 -23.47
CA ASN A 5 40.97 -3.54 -24.46
C ASN A 5 41.53 -3.35 -25.87
N CYS A 6 42.53 -2.48 -26.04
CA CYS A 6 43.19 -2.27 -27.33
C CYS A 6 43.82 -3.56 -27.87
N LEU A 7 44.49 -4.34 -27.02
CA LEU A 7 45.09 -5.62 -27.41
C LEU A 7 44.06 -6.69 -27.78
N LEU A 8 42.90 -6.71 -27.13
CA LEU A 8 41.82 -7.63 -27.48
C LEU A 8 41.21 -7.30 -28.85
N TRP A 9 41.05 -6.02 -29.18
CA TRP A 9 40.58 -5.59 -30.49
C TRP A 9 41.59 -5.93 -31.59
N THR A 10 42.90 -5.73 -31.37
CA THR A 10 43.91 -6.07 -32.37
C THR A 10 44.03 -7.58 -32.60
N VAL A 11 43.87 -8.41 -31.56
CA VAL A 11 43.85 -9.88 -31.69
C VAL A 11 42.58 -10.36 -32.39
N SER A 12 41.43 -9.75 -32.10
CA SER A 12 40.17 -10.08 -32.78
C SER A 12 40.21 -9.71 -34.27
N ILE A 13 40.73 -8.52 -34.59
CA ILE A 13 40.88 -8.06 -35.98
C ILE A 13 41.90 -8.93 -36.73
N SER A 14 43.03 -9.28 -36.12
CA SER A 14 44.02 -10.14 -36.76
C SER A 14 43.49 -11.56 -36.99
N PHE A 15 42.70 -12.11 -36.06
CA PHE A 15 42.03 -13.39 -36.23
C PHE A 15 41.00 -13.35 -37.37
N ILE A 16 40.19 -12.29 -37.46
CA ILE A 16 39.23 -12.10 -38.55
C ILE A 16 39.96 -11.96 -39.91
N CYS A 17 41.07 -11.22 -39.96
CA CYS A 17 41.89 -11.09 -41.15
C CYS A 17 42.54 -12.42 -41.57
N PHE A 18 43.04 -13.21 -40.61
CA PHE A 18 43.66 -14.51 -40.87
C PHE A 18 42.63 -15.54 -41.37
N VAL A 19 41.43 -15.55 -40.81
CA VAL A 19 40.32 -16.40 -41.26
C VAL A 19 39.83 -15.97 -42.64
N SER A 20 39.77 -14.67 -42.92
CA SER A 20 39.40 -14.13 -44.25
C SER A 20 40.45 -14.45 -45.33
N TRP A 21 41.74 -14.36 -45.00
CA TRP A 21 42.84 -14.74 -45.90
C TRP A 21 42.81 -16.25 -46.22
N LYS A 22 42.57 -17.09 -45.20
CA LYS A 22 42.57 -18.55 -45.36
C LYS A 22 41.34 -19.08 -46.10
N HIS A 23 40.24 -18.32 -46.15
CA HIS A 23 38.99 -18.70 -46.81
C HIS A 23 38.75 -18.06 -48.19
N SER A 24 39.74 -17.40 -48.80
CA SER A 24 39.66 -16.88 -50.18
C SER A 24 39.41 -17.98 -51.26
N ILE A 25 39.34 -19.25 -50.85
CA ILE A 25 39.03 -20.43 -51.69
C ILE A 25 37.55 -20.87 -51.56
N ILE A 26 36.73 -20.22 -50.73
CA ILE A 26 35.38 -20.71 -50.38
C ILE A 26 34.25 -19.81 -50.90
N ASP A 27 33.29 -20.48 -51.53
CA ASP A 27 32.04 -20.02 -52.12
C ASP A 27 31.31 -18.94 -51.29
N VAL A 28 30.60 -18.04 -51.98
CA VAL A 28 29.97 -16.81 -51.44
C VAL A 28 29.06 -17.12 -50.24
N ARG A 29 28.42 -18.30 -50.23
CA ARG A 29 27.61 -18.78 -49.11
C ARG A 29 28.41 -19.01 -47.81
N GLY A 30 29.64 -19.49 -47.93
CA GLY A 30 30.54 -19.67 -46.78
C GLY A 30 30.94 -18.34 -46.15
N ALA A 31 31.17 -17.31 -46.97
CA ALA A 31 31.46 -15.97 -46.47
C ALA A 31 30.28 -15.35 -45.70
N PHE A 32 29.05 -15.54 -46.17
CA PHE A 32 27.85 -15.08 -45.45
C PHE A 32 27.62 -15.81 -44.12
N LEU A 33 27.83 -17.14 -44.07
CA LEU A 33 27.74 -17.89 -42.82
C LEU A 33 28.80 -17.43 -41.81
N LEU A 34 30.02 -17.18 -42.27
CA LEU A 34 31.14 -16.79 -41.41
C LEU A 34 30.97 -15.37 -40.86
N ALA A 35 30.45 -14.45 -41.67
CA ALA A 35 30.05 -13.12 -41.23
C ALA A 35 28.91 -13.18 -40.20
N GLY A 36 27.92 -14.05 -40.41
CA GLY A 36 26.83 -14.28 -39.45
C GLY A 36 27.34 -14.84 -38.11
N CYS A 37 28.23 -15.83 -38.14
CA CYS A 37 28.85 -16.38 -36.93
C CYS A 37 29.69 -15.34 -36.18
N GLY A 38 30.42 -14.48 -36.89
CA GLY A 38 31.18 -13.38 -36.29
C GLY A 38 30.29 -12.40 -35.53
N LEU A 39 29.16 -11.99 -36.13
CA LEU A 39 28.19 -11.10 -35.50
C LEU A 39 27.50 -11.73 -34.29
N LEU A 40 27.18 -13.04 -34.36
CA LEU A 40 26.61 -13.78 -33.22
C LEU A 40 27.60 -13.86 -32.05
N LEU A 41 28.87 -14.15 -32.32
CA LEU A 41 29.91 -14.19 -31.28
C LEU A 41 30.15 -12.81 -30.65
N LEU A 42 30.07 -11.73 -31.44
CA LEU A 42 30.16 -10.35 -30.93
C LEU A 42 28.96 -10.01 -30.02
N GLY A 43 27.75 -10.42 -30.43
CA GLY A 43 26.55 -10.26 -29.61
C GLY A 43 26.67 -11.01 -28.28
N LEU A 44 27.09 -12.27 -28.32
CA LEU A 44 27.28 -13.08 -27.12
C LEU A 44 28.35 -12.52 -26.18
N SER A 45 29.47 -12.03 -26.71
CA SER A 45 30.53 -11.44 -25.87
C SER A 45 30.11 -10.14 -25.19
N SER A 46 29.30 -9.32 -25.86
CA SER A 46 28.70 -8.11 -25.27
C SER A 46 27.70 -8.45 -24.17
N LEU A 47 26.90 -9.50 -24.35
CA LEU A 47 25.93 -10.00 -23.37
C LEU A 47 26.65 -10.58 -22.13
N VAL A 48 27.71 -11.36 -22.34
CA VAL A 48 28.58 -11.86 -21.27
C VAL A 48 29.23 -10.70 -20.51
N SER A 49 29.66 -9.63 -21.20
CA SER A 49 30.25 -8.44 -20.57
C SER A 49 29.23 -7.63 -19.76
N TYR A 50 27.97 -7.58 -20.20
CA TYR A 50 26.87 -6.94 -19.46
C TYR A 50 26.44 -7.75 -18.23
N LEU A 51 26.49 -9.08 -18.33
CA LEU A 51 26.21 -9.98 -17.21
C LEU A 51 27.42 -10.16 -16.27
N TYR A 52 28.64 -9.87 -16.73
CA TYR A 52 29.88 -9.92 -15.94
C TYR A 52 29.82 -9.16 -14.61
N PRO A 53 29.30 -7.91 -14.50
CA PRO A 53 29.16 -7.23 -13.20
C PRO A 53 28.16 -7.93 -12.26
N VAL A 54 27.13 -8.58 -12.80
CA VAL A 54 26.13 -9.34 -12.03
C VAL A 54 26.71 -10.67 -11.54
N HIS A 55 27.54 -11.32 -12.35
CA HIS A 55 28.24 -12.53 -11.91
C HIS A 55 29.42 -12.23 -11.00
N ARG A 56 30.06 -11.06 -11.14
CA ARG A 56 31.13 -10.61 -10.25
C ARG A 56 30.60 -10.35 -8.84
N SER A 57 29.38 -9.87 -8.64
CA SER A 57 28.80 -9.76 -7.29
C SER A 57 28.55 -11.12 -6.62
N VAL A 58 28.41 -12.19 -7.42
CA VAL A 58 28.27 -13.58 -6.92
C VAL A 58 29.62 -14.26 -6.74
N PHE A 59 30.62 -13.96 -7.57
CA PHE A 59 31.96 -14.57 -7.52
C PHE A 59 33.02 -13.75 -6.76
N SER A 60 32.73 -12.52 -6.34
CA SER A 60 33.68 -11.67 -5.60
C SER A 60 33.95 -12.12 -4.15
N GLU A 61 33.35 -13.20 -3.68
CA GLU A 61 33.69 -13.80 -2.38
C GLU A 61 35.07 -14.50 -2.37
N THR A 62 35.77 -14.68 -3.49
CA THR A 62 37.00 -15.50 -3.53
C THR A 62 38.25 -14.79 -4.05
N THR A 63 38.41 -13.49 -3.83
CA THR A 63 39.71 -12.85 -4.04
C THR A 63 40.03 -11.86 -2.94
N GLU A 64 40.36 -12.41 -1.76
CA GLU A 64 41.03 -11.65 -0.72
C GLU A 64 42.40 -11.19 -1.23
N THR A 65 42.51 -9.88 -1.53
CA THR A 65 43.79 -9.18 -1.59
C THR A 65 43.95 -8.43 -0.28
N THR A 66 44.85 -8.94 0.55
CA THR A 66 45.26 -8.45 1.87
C THR A 66 45.68 -6.98 1.85
N GLN A 67 44.93 -6.10 2.56
CA GLN A 67 45.36 -4.97 3.44
C GLN A 67 44.20 -3.96 3.70
N PRO A 68 44.14 -3.25 4.85
CA PRO A 68 44.38 -3.64 6.25
C PRO A 68 43.08 -3.57 7.10
N LEU A 69 42.96 -4.46 8.09
CA LEU A 69 41.87 -4.60 9.09
C LEU A 69 41.32 -3.28 9.69
N CYS A 70 42.11 -2.20 9.67
CA CYS A 70 41.73 -0.89 10.20
C CYS A 70 40.62 -0.18 9.38
N SER A 71 40.53 -0.41 8.08
CA SER A 71 39.57 0.28 7.20
C SER A 71 38.14 -0.26 7.34
N GLU A 72 38.01 -1.58 7.50
CA GLU A 72 36.71 -2.23 7.61
C GLU A 72 36.02 -1.91 8.95
N ASP A 73 36.80 -1.86 10.04
CA ASP A 73 36.31 -1.48 11.36
C ASP A 73 35.86 -0.02 11.43
N GLU A 74 36.57 0.90 10.77
CA GLU A 74 36.15 2.29 10.66
C GLU A 74 34.85 2.43 9.86
N LEU A 75 34.70 1.71 8.75
CA LEU A 75 33.47 1.70 7.96
C LEU A 75 32.28 1.16 8.75
N LYS A 76 32.47 0.06 9.49
CA LYS A 76 31.45 -0.50 10.40
C LYS A 76 31.06 0.49 11.49
N ARG A 77 32.02 1.22 12.07
CA ARG A 77 31.74 2.28 13.07
C ARG A 77 30.94 3.44 12.48
N ARG A 78 31.31 3.94 11.29
CA ARG A 78 30.56 4.99 10.59
C ARG A 78 29.15 4.56 10.25
N GLN A 79 28.97 3.33 9.79
CA GLN A 79 27.66 2.77 9.47
C GLN A 79 26.79 2.64 10.74
N LYS A 80 27.36 2.16 11.85
CA LYS A 80 26.66 2.07 13.14
C LYS A 80 26.24 3.44 13.64
N HIS A 81 27.13 4.43 13.59
CA HIS A 81 26.83 5.81 13.98
C HIS A 81 25.69 6.41 13.14
N ALA A 82 25.72 6.23 11.82
CA ALA A 82 24.66 6.70 10.93
C ALA A 82 23.30 6.07 11.26
N ARG A 83 23.26 4.77 11.60
CA ARG A 83 22.03 4.08 12.03
C ARG A 83 21.50 4.64 13.35
N GLU A 84 22.39 4.88 14.32
CA GLU A 84 22.02 5.43 15.63
C GLU A 84 21.49 6.86 15.53
N GLU A 85 22.10 7.72 14.70
CA GLU A 85 21.59 9.06 14.43
C GLU A 85 20.20 9.04 13.79
N LEU A 86 19.99 8.15 12.81
CA LEU A 86 18.70 7.99 12.18
C LEU A 86 17.66 7.56 13.22
N GLN A 87 17.98 6.56 14.05
CA GLN A 87 17.10 6.07 15.10
C GLN A 87 16.78 7.16 16.13
N LYS A 88 17.76 7.99 16.52
CA LYS A 88 17.53 9.15 17.39
C LYS A 88 16.55 10.13 16.78
N LYS A 89 16.71 10.50 15.50
CA LYS A 89 15.78 11.39 14.78
C LYS A 89 14.36 10.82 14.73
N HIS A 90 14.22 9.52 14.44
CA HIS A 90 12.92 8.87 14.44
C HIS A 90 12.27 8.87 15.84
N ASN A 91 13.06 8.60 16.89
CA ASN A 91 12.57 8.58 18.26
C ASN A 91 12.18 9.98 18.76
N GLU A 92 12.96 11.01 18.40
CA GLU A 92 12.64 12.41 18.68
C GLU A 92 11.33 12.81 17.97
N LYS A 93 11.16 12.43 16.70
CA LYS A 93 9.92 12.69 15.95
C LYS A 93 8.71 12.00 16.60
N ALA A 94 8.87 10.75 17.03
CA ALA A 94 7.80 9.99 17.69
C ALA A 94 7.42 10.59 19.06
N SER A 95 8.42 10.96 19.88
CA SER A 95 8.20 11.58 21.19
C SER A 95 7.60 13.00 21.06
N SER A 96 8.06 13.79 20.09
CA SER A 96 7.49 15.11 19.76
C SER A 96 6.02 15.00 19.33
N TYR A 97 5.68 14.05 18.46
CA TYR A 97 4.29 13.80 18.06
C TYR A 97 3.41 13.40 19.24
N LYS A 98 3.91 12.49 20.11
CA LYS A 98 3.19 12.08 21.32
C LYS A 98 2.93 13.26 22.26
N LYS A 99 3.90 14.16 22.44
CA LYS A 99 3.77 15.33 23.31
C LYS A 99 2.85 16.40 22.72
N SER A 100 2.95 16.67 21.41
CA SER A 100 2.22 17.78 20.77
C SER A 100 0.80 17.41 20.35
N VAL A 101 0.59 16.23 19.76
CA VAL A 101 -0.70 15.85 19.17
C VAL A 101 -1.52 14.98 20.13
N LEU A 102 -0.90 13.92 20.67
CA LEU A 102 -1.65 12.97 21.51
C LEU A 102 -2.06 13.59 22.84
N ARG A 103 -1.16 14.29 23.53
CA ARG A 103 -1.54 15.02 24.76
C ARG A 103 -2.57 16.10 24.49
N LEU A 104 -2.44 16.87 23.41
CA LEU A 104 -3.41 17.90 23.07
C LEU A 104 -4.82 17.31 22.82
N ARG A 105 -4.91 16.15 22.18
CA ARG A 105 -6.19 15.44 22.01
C ARG A 105 -6.74 14.93 23.34
N GLN A 106 -5.90 14.44 24.24
CA GLN A 106 -6.31 13.85 25.52
C GLN A 106 -6.64 14.90 26.60
N GLU A 107 -5.91 16.02 26.64
CA GLU A 107 -6.08 17.08 27.64
C GLU A 107 -7.25 18.03 27.31
N ARG A 108 -7.57 18.25 26.03
CA ARG A 108 -8.70 19.10 25.60
C ARG A 108 -10.05 18.74 26.24
N PRO A 109 -10.51 17.47 26.27
CA PRO A 109 -11.78 17.13 26.91
C PRO A 109 -11.73 17.33 28.43
N MET A 110 -10.59 17.09 29.08
CA MET A 110 -10.44 17.25 30.53
C MET A 110 -10.49 18.73 30.91
N ARG A 111 -9.77 19.59 30.19
CA ARG A 111 -9.82 21.05 30.38
C ARG A 111 -11.23 21.60 30.17
N LYS A 112 -11.96 21.13 29.16
CA LYS A 112 -13.36 21.52 28.96
C LYS A 112 -14.27 21.13 30.13
N LYS A 113 -14.05 19.97 30.74
CA LYS A 113 -14.80 19.53 31.94
C LYS A 113 -14.45 20.39 33.15
N GLU A 114 -13.18 20.74 33.30
CA GLU A 114 -12.68 21.61 34.37
C GLU A 114 -13.23 23.05 34.21
N GLU A 115 -13.14 23.64 33.01
CA GLU A 115 -13.76 24.93 32.69
C GLU A 115 -15.27 24.91 32.91
N HIS A 116 -15.95 23.84 32.52
CA HIS A 116 -17.38 23.66 32.79
C HIS A 116 -17.65 23.61 34.30
N PHE A 117 -16.84 22.86 35.05
CA PHE A 117 -16.94 22.79 36.51
C PHE A 117 -16.76 24.17 37.16
N TYR A 118 -15.82 24.99 36.71
CA TYR A 118 -15.61 26.36 37.21
C TYR A 118 -16.60 27.40 36.67
N ARG A 119 -17.34 27.11 35.59
CA ARG A 119 -18.38 27.99 35.05
C ARG A 119 -19.73 27.86 35.78
N MET A 120 -20.04 26.68 36.28
CA MET A 120 -21.28 26.37 37.02
C MET A 120 -21.42 26.93 38.45
N PRO A 121 -20.37 27.27 39.24
CA PRO A 121 -20.53 27.70 40.64
C PRO A 121 -21.32 29.00 40.75
N GLY A 122 -21.22 29.88 39.76
CA GLY A 122 -21.95 31.14 39.73
C GLY A 122 -23.43 31.03 39.33
N GLN A 123 -23.88 29.89 38.78
CA GLN A 123 -25.29 29.67 38.42
C GLN A 123 -26.07 29.01 39.56
N THR A 124 -25.44 28.07 40.29
CA THR A 124 -26.06 27.44 41.46
C THR A 124 -26.10 28.37 42.67
N LEU A 125 -25.11 29.26 42.86
CA LEU A 125 -25.17 30.26 43.94
C LEU A 125 -26.25 31.34 43.71
N LYS A 126 -26.58 31.66 42.45
CA LYS A 126 -27.61 32.66 42.13
C LYS A 126 -29.02 32.18 42.45
N LEU A 127 -29.29 30.88 42.27
CA LEU A 127 -30.59 30.29 42.65
C LEU A 127 -30.75 30.17 44.17
N SER A 128 -29.68 29.87 44.92
CA SER A 128 -29.76 29.78 46.39
C SER A 128 -29.78 31.14 47.09
N ALA A 129 -29.27 32.20 46.46
CA ALA A 129 -29.31 33.56 47.00
C ALA A 129 -30.68 34.23 46.82
N GLU A 130 -31.45 33.84 45.79
CA GLU A 130 -32.79 34.38 45.52
C GLU A 130 -33.89 33.65 46.33
N GLU A 131 -33.60 32.50 46.94
CA GLU A 131 -34.56 31.71 47.74
C GLU A 131 -34.60 32.09 49.24
N ARG A 132 -33.90 33.15 49.68
CA ARG A 132 -33.86 33.59 51.08
C ARG A 132 -34.51 34.94 51.36
N LEU A 133 -35.29 35.50 50.43
CA LEU A 133 -36.02 36.74 50.68
C LEU A 133 -37.30 36.84 49.83
N GLY A 134 -38.45 36.58 50.44
CA GLY A 134 -39.75 36.91 49.84
C GLY A 134 -40.91 36.00 50.24
N GLU A 135 -41.33 36.08 51.50
CA GLU A 135 -42.68 35.72 51.94
C GLU A 135 -43.66 36.82 51.43
N GLY A 136 -44.74 36.45 50.74
CA GLY A 136 -45.76 37.42 50.30
C GLY A 136 -46.72 36.92 49.22
N GLU A 137 -48.00 36.85 49.57
CA GLU A 137 -49.15 36.40 48.77
C GLU A 137 -49.50 37.23 47.52
N LEU A 138 -50.31 36.60 46.65
CA LEU A 138 -51.35 37.18 45.76
C LEU A 138 -50.92 38.15 44.63
N SER A 139 -51.32 37.80 43.40
CA SER A 139 -52.18 38.61 42.52
C SER A 139 -51.83 38.40 41.04
N GLY A 140 -52.87 38.18 40.23
CA GLY A 140 -52.74 37.82 38.83
C GLY A 140 -52.57 38.99 37.86
N LYS A 141 -52.57 38.58 36.57
CA LYS A 141 -52.73 39.34 35.33
C LYS A 141 -51.49 40.06 34.78
N SER A 142 -51.11 39.61 33.59
CA SER A 142 -50.83 40.37 32.34
C SER A 142 -49.58 39.81 31.65
N ALA A 143 -49.45 39.71 30.33
CA ALA A 143 -50.37 39.84 29.22
C ALA A 143 -49.72 39.16 28.00
N ILE A 144 -50.59 38.66 27.14
CA ILE A 144 -50.38 38.24 25.75
C ILE A 144 -49.64 39.32 24.92
N ARG A 145 -49.01 38.84 23.82
CA ARG A 145 -48.69 39.51 22.54
C ARG A 145 -47.26 40.08 22.36
N ARG A 146 -46.45 39.37 21.55
CA ARG A 146 -46.13 39.68 20.13
C ARG A 146 -45.01 38.72 19.63
N ARG A 147 -45.29 37.84 18.66
CA ARG A 147 -44.88 37.92 17.23
C ARG A 147 -43.38 37.60 17.02
N LYS A 148 -42.91 36.71 16.13
CA LYS A 148 -43.45 36.01 14.95
C LYS A 148 -42.67 34.70 14.76
N LEU A 149 -43.35 33.67 14.27
CA LEU A 149 -42.76 32.50 13.66
C LEU A 149 -42.33 32.86 12.22
N PRO A 150 -41.08 32.62 11.79
CA PRO A 150 -40.76 32.48 10.38
C PRO A 150 -40.86 30.99 10.01
N GLU A 151 -41.88 30.70 9.22
CA GLU A 151 -42.07 29.46 8.48
C GLU A 151 -41.13 29.46 7.26
N SER A 152 -39.84 29.16 7.44
CA SER A 152 -38.93 28.83 6.34
C SER A 152 -37.58 28.30 6.84
N ALA A 153 -37.57 27.09 7.34
CA ALA A 153 -36.40 26.23 7.25
C ALA A 153 -36.92 24.81 7.27
N THR A 154 -37.13 24.27 6.07
CA THR A 154 -37.21 22.83 5.80
C THR A 154 -36.21 22.15 6.73
N ARG A 155 -36.73 21.52 7.79
CA ARG A 155 -35.97 20.57 8.57
C ARG A 155 -35.58 19.50 7.56
N VAL A 156 -34.34 19.56 7.08
CA VAL A 156 -33.66 18.37 6.59
C VAL A 156 -33.68 17.45 7.79
N HIS A 157 -34.69 16.57 7.81
CA HIS A 157 -34.69 15.41 8.67
C HIS A 157 -33.30 14.79 8.54
N PRO A 158 -32.51 14.65 9.60
CA PRO A 158 -31.43 13.69 9.55
C PRO A 158 -32.13 12.37 9.28
N LYS A 159 -31.97 11.88 8.05
CA LYS A 159 -32.37 10.54 7.64
C LYS A 159 -31.87 9.64 8.77
N PRO A 160 -32.74 8.86 9.44
CA PRO A 160 -32.27 7.93 10.45
C PRO A 160 -31.18 7.10 9.79
N GLU A 161 -29.94 7.25 10.23
CA GLU A 161 -28.88 6.31 9.88
C GLU A 161 -29.41 4.97 10.36
N ALA A 162 -29.85 4.16 9.40
CA ALA A 162 -30.33 2.83 9.66
C ALA A 162 -29.27 2.16 10.56
N PRO A 163 -29.68 1.56 11.69
CA PRO A 163 -28.74 0.95 12.61
C PRO A 163 -27.85 0.04 11.78
N PHE A 164 -26.52 0.19 11.91
CA PHE A 164 -25.54 -0.65 11.25
C PHE A 164 -25.93 -2.11 11.49
N SER A 165 -26.69 -2.67 10.57
CA SER A 165 -27.10 -4.05 10.62
C SER A 165 -25.79 -4.78 10.45
N LYS A 166 -25.31 -5.40 11.54
CA LYS A 166 -24.20 -6.35 11.49
C LYS A 166 -24.66 -7.47 10.56
N ARG A 167 -24.50 -7.27 9.25
CA ARG A 167 -24.76 -8.29 8.24
C ARG A 167 -23.71 -9.33 8.53
N VAL A 168 -24.12 -10.42 9.16
CA VAL A 168 -23.29 -11.60 9.28
C VAL A 168 -23.16 -12.12 7.86
N VAL A 169 -22.09 -11.72 7.18
CA VAL A 169 -21.76 -12.21 5.85
C VAL A 169 -21.31 -13.66 6.03
N VAL A 170 -22.24 -14.59 5.78
CA VAL A 170 -21.93 -16.01 5.75
C VAL A 170 -21.32 -16.27 4.38
N LEU A 171 -20.00 -16.47 4.36
CA LEU A 171 -19.33 -16.90 3.14
C LEU A 171 -19.59 -18.39 2.89
N PRO A 172 -19.77 -18.81 1.63
CA PRO A 172 -19.95 -20.21 1.27
C PRO A 172 -18.71 -21.03 1.64
N GLU A 173 -18.91 -22.24 2.15
CA GLU A 173 -17.83 -23.13 2.61
C GLU A 173 -16.74 -23.32 1.54
N GLU A 174 -15.47 -23.34 1.94
CA GLU A 174 -14.35 -23.37 1.00
C GLU A 174 -14.31 -24.71 0.25
N PRO A 175 -14.33 -24.69 -1.11
CA PRO A 175 -14.33 -25.93 -1.88
C PRO A 175 -13.02 -26.71 -1.66
N PRO A 176 -13.07 -28.06 -1.69
CA PRO A 176 -11.90 -28.94 -1.57
C PRO A 176 -10.99 -28.84 -2.80
N GLU A 177 -9.70 -29.19 -2.64
CA GLU A 177 -8.68 -28.99 -3.69
C GLU A 177 -8.91 -29.82 -4.96
N ASP A 178 -9.59 -30.96 -4.85
CA ASP A 178 -9.80 -31.91 -5.94
C ASP A 178 -11.07 -31.64 -6.78
N ALA A 179 -11.83 -30.59 -6.47
CA ALA A 179 -13.03 -30.25 -7.23
C ALA A 179 -12.69 -29.61 -8.58
N LYS A 180 -13.34 -30.07 -9.65
CA LYS A 180 -13.17 -29.51 -11.00
C LYS A 180 -13.62 -28.04 -11.02
N GLY A 181 -12.74 -27.14 -11.48
CA GLY A 181 -13.07 -25.72 -11.61
C GLY A 181 -12.85 -24.89 -10.35
N VAL A 182 -12.00 -25.35 -9.42
CA VAL A 182 -11.57 -24.53 -8.26
C VAL A 182 -10.52 -23.52 -8.69
N VAL A 183 -10.69 -22.29 -8.24
CA VAL A 183 -9.74 -21.19 -8.37
C VAL A 183 -9.28 -20.76 -6.99
N ARG A 184 -7.97 -20.53 -6.84
CA ARG A 184 -7.40 -19.90 -5.63
C ARG A 184 -7.30 -18.41 -5.88
N VAL A 185 -7.94 -17.64 -5.02
CA VAL A 185 -7.87 -16.19 -5.03
C VAL A 185 -7.06 -15.74 -3.83
N VAL A 186 -6.08 -14.89 -4.08
CA VAL A 186 -5.21 -14.30 -3.05
C VAL A 186 -5.56 -12.84 -2.91
N LEU A 187 -6.02 -12.44 -1.73
CA LEU A 187 -6.34 -11.07 -1.39
C LEU A 187 -5.15 -10.41 -0.67
N ARG A 188 -4.58 -9.37 -1.27
CA ARG A 188 -3.54 -8.53 -0.69
C ARG A 188 -4.19 -7.31 -0.05
N CYS A 189 -4.08 -7.22 1.27
CA CYS A 189 -4.67 -6.14 2.04
C CYS A 189 -3.66 -4.99 2.21
N PRO A 190 -4.09 -3.71 2.24
CA PRO A 190 -3.24 -2.56 2.52
C PRO A 190 -2.50 -2.64 3.85
N SER A 191 -3.01 -3.44 4.79
CA SER A 191 -2.37 -3.73 6.08
C SER A 191 -1.09 -4.59 5.96
N GLY A 192 -0.73 -5.03 4.75
CA GLY A 192 0.37 -5.96 4.50
C GLY A 192 0.01 -7.43 4.75
N ARG A 193 -1.24 -7.72 5.16
CA ARG A 193 -1.74 -9.09 5.33
C ARG A 193 -2.19 -9.66 3.99
N THR A 194 -1.95 -10.94 3.78
CA THR A 194 -2.45 -11.67 2.61
C THR A 194 -3.37 -12.79 3.06
N VAL A 195 -4.59 -12.82 2.53
CA VAL A 195 -5.59 -13.84 2.83
C VAL A 195 -5.84 -14.64 1.57
N HIS A 196 -5.91 -15.95 1.68
CA HIS A 196 -6.03 -16.85 0.54
C HIS A 196 -7.32 -17.64 0.73
N ARG A 197 -8.12 -17.76 -0.33
CA ARG A 197 -9.37 -18.54 -0.30
C ARG A 197 -9.63 -19.20 -1.64
N ARG A 198 -10.24 -20.37 -1.60
CA ARG A 198 -10.67 -21.10 -2.79
C ARG A 198 -12.12 -20.75 -3.13
N PHE A 199 -12.41 -20.65 -4.41
CA PHE A 199 -13.73 -20.38 -4.97
C PHE A 199 -13.96 -21.27 -6.19
N LEU A 200 -15.21 -21.54 -6.55
CA LEU A 200 -15.53 -22.20 -7.82
C LEU A 200 -15.65 -21.15 -8.93
N LYS A 201 -15.34 -21.54 -10.17
CA LYS A 201 -15.54 -20.67 -11.36
C LYS A 201 -16.99 -20.23 -11.54
N SER A 202 -17.93 -21.09 -11.17
CA SER A 202 -19.37 -20.85 -11.24
C SER A 202 -19.90 -19.96 -10.11
N ASP A 203 -19.09 -19.67 -9.07
CA ASP A 203 -19.55 -18.84 -7.96
C ASP A 203 -19.74 -17.38 -8.40
N SER A 204 -20.62 -16.65 -7.72
CA SER A 204 -20.86 -15.25 -8.03
C SER A 204 -19.71 -14.36 -7.57
N SER A 205 -19.27 -13.44 -8.44
CA SER A 205 -18.22 -12.46 -8.15
C SER A 205 -18.54 -11.55 -6.95
N SER A 206 -19.82 -11.43 -6.56
CA SER A 206 -20.25 -10.72 -5.35
C SER A 206 -19.69 -11.33 -4.06
N VAL A 207 -19.42 -12.64 -4.04
CA VAL A 207 -18.84 -13.32 -2.87
C VAL A 207 -17.46 -12.76 -2.52
N LEU A 208 -16.72 -12.18 -3.48
CA LEU A 208 -15.44 -11.52 -3.21
C LEU A 208 -15.61 -10.24 -2.41
N LEU A 209 -16.69 -9.47 -2.64
CA LEU A 209 -16.98 -8.27 -1.86
C LEU A 209 -17.39 -8.63 -0.43
N ASP A 210 -18.16 -9.70 -0.30
CA ASP A 210 -18.56 -10.29 0.97
C ASP A 210 -17.34 -10.82 1.75
N TRP A 211 -16.40 -11.46 1.04
CA TRP A 211 -15.12 -11.89 1.60
C TRP A 211 -14.29 -10.73 2.11
N MET A 212 -14.15 -9.69 1.28
CA MET A 212 -13.46 -8.46 1.62
C MET A 212 -14.09 -7.82 2.87
N LEU A 213 -15.42 -7.77 2.96
CA LEU A 213 -16.14 -7.27 4.13
C LEU A 213 -15.85 -8.09 5.40
N ARG A 214 -15.78 -9.42 5.29
CA ARG A 214 -15.40 -10.29 6.43
C ARG A 214 -13.95 -10.10 6.87
N THR A 215 -13.04 -9.77 5.94
CA THR A 215 -11.65 -9.42 6.28
C THR A 215 -11.50 -8.03 6.92
N GLY A 216 -12.58 -7.24 6.96
CA GLY A 216 -12.62 -5.92 7.60
C GLY A 216 -12.58 -4.73 6.64
N TYR A 217 -12.65 -4.97 5.33
CA TYR A 217 -12.60 -3.93 4.30
C TYR A 217 -13.98 -3.72 3.68
N HIS A 218 -14.56 -2.53 3.86
CA HIS A 218 -15.92 -2.26 3.37
C HIS A 218 -15.93 -1.86 1.88
N PRO A 219 -16.82 -2.44 1.03
CA PRO A 219 -16.85 -2.18 -0.43
C PRO A 219 -17.22 -0.76 -0.83
N THR A 220 -17.69 0.07 0.11
CA THR A 220 -17.90 1.52 -0.11
C THR A 220 -16.59 2.30 -0.12
N LEU A 221 -15.60 1.85 0.66
CA LEU A 221 -14.32 2.53 0.84
C LEU A 221 -13.18 1.86 0.05
N TYR A 222 -13.32 0.57 -0.24
CA TYR A 222 -12.29 -0.22 -0.91
C TYR A 222 -12.86 -0.91 -2.14
N THR A 223 -12.01 -1.04 -3.16
CA THR A 223 -12.30 -1.78 -4.41
C THR A 223 -11.23 -2.85 -4.61
N LEU A 224 -11.63 -3.95 -5.24
CA LEU A 224 -10.72 -5.02 -5.64
C LEU A 224 -10.08 -4.68 -6.99
N TYR A 225 -8.77 -4.85 -7.08
CA TYR A 225 -7.99 -4.67 -8.30
C TYR A 225 -7.32 -5.99 -8.68
N ILE A 226 -7.29 -6.31 -9.96
CA ILE A 226 -6.44 -7.38 -10.48
C ILE A 226 -5.00 -6.88 -10.41
N SER A 227 -4.07 -7.68 -9.88
CA SER A 227 -2.68 -7.24 -9.71
C SER A 227 -1.98 -6.91 -11.03
N TYR A 228 -2.30 -7.64 -12.11
CA TYR A 228 -1.78 -7.35 -13.44
C TYR A 228 -2.72 -7.84 -14.56
N PRO A 229 -3.11 -6.96 -15.51
CA PRO A 229 -2.95 -5.51 -15.47
C PRO A 229 -3.76 -4.89 -14.31
N GLY A 230 -3.24 -3.82 -13.70
CA GLY A 230 -3.82 -3.12 -12.54
C GLY A 230 -5.20 -2.52 -12.81
N GLN A 231 -6.25 -3.34 -12.81
CA GLN A 231 -7.59 -2.95 -13.25
C GLN A 231 -8.63 -3.26 -12.16
N PRO A 232 -9.59 -2.36 -11.90
CA PRO A 232 -10.66 -2.64 -10.94
C PRO A 232 -11.51 -3.82 -11.42
N LEU A 233 -11.77 -4.75 -10.51
CA LEU A 233 -12.60 -5.92 -10.75
C LEU A 233 -14.07 -5.49 -10.81
N ASN A 234 -14.72 -5.72 -11.96
CA ASN A 234 -16.14 -5.43 -12.14
C ASN A 234 -16.97 -6.51 -11.43
N THR A 235 -17.19 -6.31 -10.14
CA THR A 235 -17.99 -7.20 -9.30
C THR A 235 -19.46 -6.82 -9.41
N ARG A 236 -20.26 -7.68 -10.03
CA ARG A 236 -21.73 -7.55 -10.12
C ARG A 236 -22.38 -8.82 -9.61
N LYS A 237 -23.60 -8.69 -9.08
CA LYS A 237 -24.35 -9.84 -8.52
C LYS A 237 -24.64 -10.92 -9.56
N ASP A 238 -24.71 -10.54 -10.83
CA ASP A 238 -25.11 -11.42 -11.93
C ASP A 238 -23.91 -11.97 -12.73
N THR A 239 -22.69 -11.75 -12.24
CA THR A 239 -21.44 -12.09 -12.94
C THR A 239 -20.71 -13.19 -12.17
N SER A 240 -20.37 -14.27 -12.86
CA SER A 240 -19.59 -15.39 -12.30
C SER A 240 -18.12 -15.00 -12.07
N MET A 241 -17.34 -15.83 -11.38
CA MET A 241 -15.90 -15.61 -11.23
C MET A 241 -15.18 -15.64 -12.58
N GLU A 242 -15.58 -16.55 -13.47
CA GLU A 242 -15.00 -16.63 -14.82
C GLU A 242 -15.28 -15.37 -15.65
N ASP A 243 -16.52 -14.87 -15.61
CA ASP A 243 -16.91 -13.63 -16.32
C ASP A 243 -16.26 -12.38 -15.72
N ALA A 244 -15.91 -12.42 -14.43
CA ALA A 244 -15.15 -11.37 -13.78
C ALA A 244 -13.65 -11.40 -14.16
N GLY A 245 -13.21 -12.37 -14.96
CA GLY A 245 -11.82 -12.53 -15.39
C GLY A 245 -10.97 -13.41 -14.48
N ILE A 246 -11.57 -14.14 -13.54
CA ILE A 246 -10.89 -15.04 -12.59
C ILE A 246 -10.94 -16.47 -13.15
N LEU A 247 -10.13 -16.71 -14.19
CA LEU A 247 -10.07 -18.00 -14.90
C LEU A 247 -9.07 -18.98 -14.29
N THR A 248 -8.03 -18.47 -13.65
CA THR A 248 -6.90 -19.19 -13.05
C THR A 248 -6.62 -18.64 -11.66
N HIS A 249 -5.62 -19.21 -10.96
CA HIS A 249 -5.19 -18.68 -9.67
C HIS A 249 -4.80 -17.19 -9.80
N THR A 250 -5.60 -16.32 -9.20
CA THR A 250 -5.46 -14.87 -9.34
C THR A 250 -5.08 -14.21 -8.01
N VAL A 251 -4.35 -13.10 -8.14
CA VAL A 251 -4.04 -12.20 -7.04
C VAL A 251 -4.86 -10.93 -7.21
N LEU A 252 -5.59 -10.58 -6.16
CA LEU A 252 -6.38 -9.37 -6.06
C LEU A 252 -5.77 -8.45 -5.01
N ASP A 253 -5.60 -7.18 -5.36
CA ASP A 253 -5.16 -6.12 -4.48
C ASP A 253 -6.37 -5.32 -3.97
N VAL A 254 -6.45 -5.09 -2.67
CA VAL A 254 -7.47 -4.22 -2.08
C VAL A 254 -6.95 -2.78 -2.11
N GLY A 255 -7.53 -1.95 -2.96
CA GLY A 255 -7.19 -0.52 -3.07
C GLY A 255 -8.29 0.36 -2.49
N GLU A 256 -7.92 1.55 -2.01
CA GLU A 256 -8.91 2.57 -1.65
C GLU A 256 -9.69 2.99 -2.90
N LYS A 257 -11.00 3.05 -2.78
CA LYS A 257 -11.87 3.52 -3.84
C LYS A 257 -11.78 5.03 -3.86
N ASP A 258 -11.27 5.59 -4.95
CA ASP A 258 -11.32 7.03 -5.17
C ASP A 258 -12.79 7.46 -5.26
N LEU A 259 -13.31 8.03 -4.17
CA LEU A 259 -14.58 8.73 -4.15
C LEU A 259 -14.36 10.08 -4.83
N LEU A 260 -14.13 10.06 -6.15
CA LEU A 260 -14.22 11.25 -6.97
C LEU A 260 -15.70 11.67 -6.97
N GLY A 261 -15.96 12.78 -6.28
CA GLY A 261 -17.22 13.52 -6.34
C GLY A 261 -17.39 14.25 -7.66
#